data_AF-A0A535YNE2-F1
#
_entry.id   AF-A0A535YNE2-F1
#
_cell.length_a   1.000
_cell.length_b   1.000
_cell.length_c   1.000
_cell.angle_alpha   90.00
_cell.angle_beta   90.00
_cell.angle_gamma   90.00
#
_symmetry.space_group_name_H-M   'P 1'
#
loop_
_entity.id
_entity.type
_entity.pdbx_description
1 polymer ?
#
loop_
_entity_poly.entity_id
_entity_poly.type
_entity_poly.pdbx_seq_one_letter_code
_entity_poly.pdbx_strand_id
1 'polypeptide(L)'
;MRLMFDEVVYVVQGRGATTVWRSGSERKSFEWSENSMFLLPRHHFHQFNNTHGSRPARLLHYNYFPLLLSASPDPEAFISTNRGEAGEPLRQLDLQAMYAEPALKTTSSEEVTWKRGHSVWLGSFFPDMSAWDKLTLNQGRGAGGRSVAMEFPGSEIGSHMSMFPSRTYKKAHRHGPGRAIVIPTGEGYSVMWKEGKDKVVAPWKPGSLITPPNRWFHQHFNVGEKPARYLAFHPPLQFDGHAEKIEDRARDQIEYVDEEPAVRERFEAELARRGLTSLIPPSAYTQRDFEWTPAAV
;
A
#
# COMPACT_ATOMS: atom_id res chain seq x y z
N MET A 1 2.56 -15.78 -20.08
CA MET A 1 1.88 -14.60 -20.68
C MET A 1 2.84 -13.43 -20.66
N ARG A 2 2.76 -12.51 -21.62
CA ARG A 2 3.51 -11.25 -21.63
C ARG A 2 2.51 -10.09 -21.58
N LEU A 3 2.67 -9.21 -20.61
CA LEU A 3 1.82 -8.03 -20.41
C LEU A 3 2.51 -6.79 -20.97
N MET A 4 1.76 -5.87 -21.56
CA MET A 4 2.29 -4.59 -22.06
C MET A 4 2.37 -3.49 -20.99
N PHE A 5 2.08 -3.85 -19.74
CA PHE A 5 2.07 -2.98 -18.58
C PHE A 5 2.77 -3.65 -17.41
N ASP A 6 3.25 -2.83 -16.48
CA ASP A 6 3.90 -3.29 -15.27
C ASP A 6 2.87 -3.84 -14.28
N GLU A 7 3.30 -4.77 -13.46
CA GLU A 7 2.47 -5.36 -12.41
C GLU A 7 3.27 -5.48 -11.12
N VAL A 8 2.67 -5.09 -10.00
CA VAL A 8 3.24 -5.35 -8.68
C VAL A 8 2.48 -6.51 -8.06
N VAL A 9 3.23 -7.51 -7.61
CA VAL A 9 2.70 -8.71 -6.96
C VAL A 9 3.00 -8.63 -5.48
N TYR A 10 1.98 -8.87 -4.66
CA TYR A 10 2.12 -9.10 -3.22
C TYR A 10 1.66 -10.51 -2.87
N VAL A 11 2.51 -11.26 -2.18
CA VAL A 11 2.23 -12.64 -1.77
C VAL A 11 1.40 -12.61 -0.48
N VAL A 12 0.10 -12.84 -0.62
CA VAL A 12 -0.82 -12.90 0.53
C VAL A 12 -0.63 -14.18 1.33
N GLN A 13 -0.32 -15.29 0.66
CA GLN A 13 -0.10 -16.59 1.30
C GLN A 13 0.79 -17.49 0.43
N GLY A 14 1.67 -18.26 1.07
CA GLY A 14 2.43 -19.33 0.42
C GLY A 14 3.87 -18.94 0.06
N ARG A 15 4.56 -19.83 -0.66
CA ARG A 15 5.93 -19.63 -1.13
C ARG A 15 6.14 -20.27 -2.49
N GLY A 16 7.11 -19.77 -3.24
CA GLY A 16 7.35 -20.23 -4.58
C GLY A 16 8.52 -19.54 -5.24
N ALA A 17 8.61 -19.70 -6.55
CA ALA A 17 9.57 -19.00 -7.38
C ALA A 17 8.88 -18.46 -8.62
N THR A 18 9.36 -17.33 -9.12
CA THR A 18 8.92 -16.77 -10.40
C THR A 18 10.11 -16.70 -11.34
N THR A 19 9.93 -17.22 -12.54
CA THR A 19 10.90 -17.07 -13.64
C THR A 19 10.41 -15.98 -14.60
N VAL A 20 11.27 -15.02 -14.94
CA VAL A 20 10.99 -13.88 -15.83
C VAL A 20 12.01 -13.86 -16.98
N TRP A 21 11.55 -13.58 -18.20
CA TRP A 21 12.41 -13.52 -19.39
C TRP A 21 11.81 -12.71 -20.54
N ARG A 22 12.64 -12.26 -21.49
CA ARG A 22 12.22 -11.78 -22.82
C ARG A 22 12.52 -12.84 -23.87
N SER A 23 11.89 -12.73 -25.04
CA SER A 23 12.22 -13.63 -26.15
C SER A 23 13.70 -13.45 -26.54
N GLY A 24 14.41 -14.56 -26.76
CA GLY A 24 15.85 -14.55 -27.08
C GLY A 24 16.80 -14.15 -25.94
N SER A 25 16.30 -13.84 -24.74
CA SER A 25 17.12 -13.43 -23.58
C SER A 25 17.24 -14.54 -22.52
N GLU A 26 18.21 -14.38 -21.61
CA GLU A 26 18.36 -15.26 -20.45
C GLU A 26 17.11 -15.22 -19.56
N ARG A 27 16.78 -16.36 -18.93
CA ARG A 27 15.71 -16.46 -17.94
C ARG A 27 16.28 -16.23 -16.55
N LYS A 28 15.63 -15.38 -15.77
CA LYS A 28 15.99 -15.11 -14.37
C LYS A 28 14.90 -15.63 -13.45
N SER A 29 15.29 -16.27 -12.34
CA SER A 29 14.36 -16.82 -11.35
C SER A 29 14.66 -16.29 -9.96
N PHE A 30 13.64 -15.89 -9.23
CA PHE A 30 13.75 -15.47 -7.83
C PHE A 30 12.69 -16.17 -6.99
N GLU A 31 13.01 -16.40 -5.71
CA GLU A 31 12.10 -17.01 -4.75
C GLU A 31 11.29 -15.94 -4.01
N TRP A 32 10.09 -16.30 -3.59
CA TRP A 32 9.22 -15.45 -2.80
C TRP A 32 8.50 -16.26 -1.74
N SER A 33 8.10 -15.57 -0.67
CA SER A 33 7.37 -16.14 0.45
C SER A 33 6.22 -15.23 0.86
N GLU A 34 5.45 -15.63 1.87
CA GLU A 34 4.37 -14.82 2.39
C GLU A 34 4.86 -13.42 2.77
N ASN A 35 4.10 -12.41 2.41
CA ASN A 35 4.41 -10.99 2.54
C ASN A 35 5.53 -10.45 1.63
N SER A 36 6.12 -11.24 0.72
CA SER A 36 7.00 -10.69 -0.31
C SER A 36 6.22 -9.80 -1.29
N MET A 37 6.87 -8.74 -1.78
CA MET A 37 6.32 -7.84 -2.79
C MET A 37 7.35 -7.63 -3.90
N PHE A 38 6.96 -7.72 -5.17
CA PHE A 38 7.91 -7.56 -6.27
C PHE A 38 7.26 -7.04 -7.54
N LEU A 39 8.09 -6.43 -8.39
CA LEU A 39 7.70 -5.94 -9.72
C LEU A 39 7.80 -7.08 -10.75
N LEU A 40 6.77 -7.20 -11.58
CA LEU A 40 6.84 -7.88 -12.86
C LEU A 40 6.86 -6.82 -13.97
N PRO A 41 7.99 -6.67 -14.67
CA PRO A 41 8.13 -5.64 -15.69
C PRO A 41 7.28 -5.95 -16.92
N ARG A 42 6.72 -4.90 -17.52
CA ARG A 42 6.09 -4.95 -18.83
C ARG A 42 7.01 -5.56 -19.89
N HIS A 43 6.43 -6.11 -20.93
CA HIS A 43 7.10 -6.76 -22.05
C HIS A 43 7.95 -7.99 -21.70
N HIS A 44 7.80 -8.54 -20.50
CA HIS A 44 8.43 -9.79 -20.10
C HIS A 44 7.40 -10.92 -20.01
N PHE A 45 7.84 -12.12 -20.37
CA PHE A 45 7.15 -13.35 -19.98
C PHE A 45 7.50 -13.67 -18.53
N HIS A 46 6.53 -14.23 -17.82
CA HIS A 46 6.74 -14.77 -16.49
C HIS A 46 6.04 -16.11 -16.31
N GLN A 47 6.56 -16.91 -15.39
CA GLN A 47 5.98 -18.18 -14.95
C GLN A 47 6.13 -18.29 -13.43
N PHE A 48 5.01 -18.50 -12.75
CA PHE A 48 4.98 -18.77 -11.31
C PHE A 48 5.05 -20.28 -11.06
N ASN A 49 5.83 -20.68 -10.06
CA ASN A 49 5.88 -22.03 -9.54
C ASN A 49 5.58 -22.00 -8.04
N ASN A 50 4.46 -22.61 -7.63
CA ASN A 50 4.16 -22.82 -6.21
C ASN A 50 5.00 -23.99 -5.69
N THR A 51 5.87 -23.74 -4.71
CA THR A 51 6.76 -24.77 -4.15
C THR A 51 6.18 -25.43 -2.90
N HIS A 52 5.03 -24.97 -2.42
CA HIS A 52 4.32 -25.60 -1.31
C HIS A 52 3.38 -26.69 -1.86
N GLY A 53 3.92 -27.87 -2.19
CA GLY A 53 3.24 -28.96 -2.92
C GLY A 53 1.90 -29.47 -2.38
N SER A 54 1.43 -28.99 -1.21
CA SER A 54 0.14 -29.33 -0.60
C SER A 54 -0.74 -28.12 -0.21
N ARG A 55 -0.30 -26.87 -0.44
CA ARG A 55 -1.09 -25.67 -0.12
C ARG A 55 -1.10 -24.69 -1.29
N PRO A 56 -2.23 -24.01 -1.55
CA PRO A 56 -2.28 -22.98 -2.59
C PRO A 56 -1.41 -21.78 -2.21
N ALA A 57 -0.80 -21.16 -3.21
CA ALA A 57 -0.30 -19.79 -3.11
C ALA A 57 -1.42 -18.81 -3.44
N ARG A 58 -1.52 -17.70 -2.70
CA ARG A 58 -2.45 -16.60 -2.97
C ARG A 58 -1.66 -15.34 -3.25
N LEU A 59 -1.85 -14.79 -4.44
CA LEU A 59 -1.11 -13.64 -4.94
C LEU A 59 -2.10 -12.51 -5.23
N LEU A 60 -1.78 -11.30 -4.76
CA LEU A 60 -2.46 -10.08 -5.16
C LEU A 60 -1.67 -9.44 -6.29
N HIS A 61 -2.33 -9.23 -7.42
CA HIS A 61 -1.78 -8.59 -8.61
C HIS A 61 -2.35 -7.18 -8.74
N TYR A 62 -1.50 -6.16 -8.63
CA TYR A 62 -1.88 -4.76 -8.82
C TYR A 62 -1.27 -4.21 -10.10
N ASN A 63 -2.11 -3.68 -10.98
CA ASN A 63 -1.69 -3.11 -12.26
C ASN A 63 -2.72 -2.08 -12.75
N TYR A 64 -2.39 -1.40 -13.84
CA TYR A 64 -3.24 -0.36 -14.44
C TYR A 64 -4.11 -0.88 -15.59
N PHE A 65 -4.31 -2.19 -15.72
CA PHE A 65 -5.05 -2.76 -16.84
C PHE A 65 -6.49 -2.22 -16.99
N PRO A 66 -7.29 -2.04 -15.91
CA PRO A 66 -8.62 -1.43 -16.04
C PRO A 66 -8.59 -0.01 -16.65
N LEU A 67 -7.53 0.75 -16.38
CA LEU A 67 -7.35 2.07 -16.99
C LEU A 67 -7.01 1.97 -18.47
N LEU A 68 -6.13 1.03 -18.86
CA LEU A 68 -5.79 0.80 -20.26
C LEU A 68 -7.02 0.36 -21.07
N LEU A 69 -7.85 -0.50 -20.51
CA LEU A 69 -9.12 -0.93 -21.11
C LEU A 69 -10.12 0.22 -21.30
N SER A 70 -10.02 1.27 -20.48
CA SER A 70 -10.85 2.46 -20.66
C SER A 70 -10.44 3.28 -21.89
N ALA A 71 -9.17 3.21 -22.31
CA ALA A 71 -8.67 3.89 -23.51
C ALA A 71 -8.80 3.02 -24.77
N SER A 72 -8.55 1.71 -24.64
CA SER A 72 -8.76 0.72 -25.70
C SER A 72 -9.41 -0.52 -25.10
N PRO A 73 -10.69 -0.80 -25.38
CA PRO A 73 -11.42 -1.89 -24.73
C PRO A 73 -11.01 -3.30 -25.22
N ASP A 74 -10.03 -3.40 -26.12
CA ASP A 74 -9.48 -4.67 -26.59
C ASP A 74 -8.37 -5.19 -25.65
N PRO A 75 -8.59 -6.28 -24.90
CA PRO A 75 -7.59 -6.85 -24.01
C PRO A 75 -6.38 -7.46 -24.74
N GLU A 76 -6.56 -7.97 -25.97
CA GLU A 76 -5.49 -8.61 -26.75
C GLU A 76 -4.43 -7.61 -27.22
N ALA A 77 -4.77 -6.31 -27.25
CA ALA A 77 -3.80 -5.24 -27.48
C ALA A 77 -2.74 -5.15 -26.37
N PHE A 78 -3.05 -5.62 -25.16
CA PHE A 78 -2.19 -5.48 -23.98
C PHE A 78 -1.68 -6.81 -23.42
N ILE A 79 -2.25 -7.93 -23.87
CA ILE A 79 -1.90 -9.27 -23.44
C ILE A 79 -1.42 -10.06 -24.64
N SER A 80 -0.20 -10.59 -24.56
CA SER A 80 0.38 -11.40 -25.64
C SER A 80 0.77 -12.78 -25.12
N THR A 81 0.30 -13.82 -25.80
CA THR A 81 0.77 -15.20 -25.65
C THR A 81 1.85 -15.55 -26.68
N ASN A 82 1.96 -14.76 -27.75
CA ASN A 82 2.96 -14.94 -28.79
C ASN A 82 4.37 -14.70 -28.23
N ARG A 83 5.25 -15.70 -28.38
CA ARG A 83 6.67 -15.67 -27.98
C ARG A 83 7.59 -15.03 -29.00
N GLY A 84 7.04 -14.50 -30.10
CA GLY A 84 7.80 -13.77 -31.12
C GLY A 84 8.58 -12.58 -30.55
N GLU A 85 9.51 -12.06 -31.34
CA GLU A 85 10.32 -10.91 -31.00
C GLU A 85 9.43 -9.68 -30.89
N ALA A 86 9.10 -9.29 -29.66
CA ALA A 86 8.67 -7.93 -29.42
C ALA A 86 9.91 -7.05 -29.58
N GLY A 87 9.83 -6.04 -30.45
CA GLY A 87 10.88 -5.04 -30.59
C GLY A 87 11.33 -4.49 -29.23
N GLU A 88 12.57 -4.00 -29.18
CA GLU A 88 13.18 -3.50 -27.94
C GLU A 88 12.34 -2.37 -27.32
N PRO A 89 11.86 -2.51 -26.07
CA PRO A 89 11.17 -1.43 -25.40
C PRO A 89 12.15 -0.29 -25.13
N LEU A 90 11.67 0.94 -25.26
CA LEU A 90 12.46 2.16 -25.03
C LEU A 90 13.03 2.28 -23.60
N ARG A 91 12.49 1.52 -22.64
CA ARG A 91 12.98 1.41 -21.26
C ARG A 91 13.05 -0.07 -20.87
N GLN A 92 14.25 -0.55 -20.61
CA GLN A 92 14.48 -1.91 -20.12
C GLN A 92 14.71 -1.87 -18.60
N LEU A 93 13.95 -2.68 -17.86
CA LEU A 93 14.35 -3.02 -16.51
C LEU A 93 15.49 -4.04 -16.61
N ASP A 94 16.62 -3.75 -15.98
CA ASP A 94 17.65 -4.75 -15.77
C ASP A 94 17.11 -5.83 -14.82
N LEU A 95 16.93 -7.06 -15.33
CA LEU A 95 16.43 -8.17 -14.50
C LEU A 95 17.40 -8.53 -13.37
N GLN A 96 18.68 -8.13 -13.43
CA GLN A 96 19.58 -8.25 -12.29
C GLN A 96 19.12 -7.42 -11.09
N ALA A 97 18.37 -6.34 -11.33
CA ALA A 97 17.76 -5.55 -10.26
C ALA A 97 16.69 -6.32 -9.44
N MET A 98 16.28 -7.53 -9.87
CA MET A 98 15.43 -8.43 -9.06
C MET A 98 16.18 -9.06 -7.89
N TYR A 99 17.50 -9.17 -7.99
CA TYR A 99 18.37 -9.71 -6.94
C TYR A 99 19.05 -8.61 -6.11
N ALA A 100 18.87 -7.35 -6.50
CA ALA A 100 19.41 -6.22 -5.76
C ALA A 100 18.54 -5.93 -4.53
N GLU A 101 19.21 -5.70 -3.40
CA GLU A 101 18.56 -5.18 -2.21
C GLU A 101 17.93 -3.81 -2.51
N PRO A 102 16.69 -3.53 -2.04
CA PRO A 102 16.13 -2.19 -2.16
C PRO A 102 17.06 -1.15 -1.54
N ALA A 103 17.20 -0.02 -2.23
CA ALA A 103 18.06 1.07 -1.82
C ALA A 103 17.26 2.31 -1.43
N LEU A 104 17.75 3.07 -0.45
CA LEU A 104 17.19 4.39 -0.13
C LEU A 104 17.45 5.34 -1.29
N LYS A 105 16.39 5.95 -1.82
CA LYS A 105 16.47 6.94 -2.90
C LYS A 105 16.66 8.34 -2.29
N THR A 106 17.62 9.09 -2.82
CA THR A 106 17.77 10.52 -2.50
C THR A 106 16.64 11.30 -3.16
N THR A 107 15.74 11.85 -2.35
CA THR A 107 14.60 12.65 -2.82
C THR A 107 14.99 14.12 -2.91
N SER A 108 14.71 14.80 -4.04
CA SER A 108 14.80 16.26 -4.11
C SER A 108 13.52 16.92 -3.58
N SER A 109 13.57 18.21 -3.24
CA SER A 109 12.42 18.99 -2.73
C SER A 109 11.26 19.14 -3.74
N GLU A 110 11.49 18.79 -5.01
CA GLU A 110 10.52 18.87 -6.12
C GLU A 110 9.67 17.60 -6.28
N GLU A 111 9.97 16.52 -5.55
CA GLU A 111 9.17 15.30 -5.60
C GLU A 111 7.76 15.48 -5.02
N VAL A 112 6.87 14.56 -5.42
CA VAL A 112 5.44 14.48 -5.12
C VAL A 112 5.09 14.83 -3.66
N THR A 113 4.05 15.62 -3.45
CA THR A 113 3.70 16.21 -2.14
C THR A 113 3.52 15.19 -1.02
N TRP A 114 2.95 14.01 -1.29
CA TRP A 114 2.78 12.96 -0.26
C TRP A 114 4.08 12.27 0.13
N LYS A 115 5.13 12.31 -0.71
CA LYS A 115 6.45 11.71 -0.42
C LYS A 115 7.33 12.62 0.42
N ARG A 116 7.01 13.91 0.48
CA ARG A 116 7.78 14.90 1.25
C ARG A 116 7.84 14.51 2.72
N GLY A 117 9.06 14.29 3.23
CA GLY A 117 9.33 13.90 4.61
C GLY A 117 9.28 12.39 4.88
N HIS A 118 9.05 11.55 3.87
CA HIS A 118 9.14 10.09 3.98
C HIS A 118 10.42 9.56 3.35
N SER A 119 10.94 8.45 3.88
CA SER A 119 11.94 7.66 3.17
C SER A 119 11.30 7.06 1.92
N VAL A 120 11.99 7.14 0.79
CA VAL A 120 11.60 6.48 -0.46
C VAL A 120 12.59 5.35 -0.71
N TRP A 121 12.11 4.12 -0.78
CA TRP A 121 12.93 2.95 -1.10
C TRP A 121 12.64 2.49 -2.52
N LEU A 122 13.70 2.37 -3.32
CA LEU A 122 13.66 1.90 -4.70
C LEU A 122 14.11 0.44 -4.73
N GLY A 123 13.26 -0.47 -5.23
CA GLY A 123 13.61 -1.88 -5.35
C GLY A 123 12.66 -2.64 -6.26
N SER A 124 13.14 -3.71 -6.88
CA SER A 124 12.29 -4.60 -7.69
C SER A 124 11.71 -5.75 -6.86
N PHE A 125 12.29 -6.03 -5.70
CA PHE A 125 11.89 -7.10 -4.79
C PHE A 125 12.02 -6.65 -3.34
N PHE A 126 10.97 -6.83 -2.55
CA PHE A 126 10.91 -6.58 -1.11
C PHE A 126 10.54 -7.89 -0.41
N PRO A 127 11.42 -8.43 0.45
CA PRO A 127 11.30 -9.82 0.92
C PRO A 127 10.13 -10.04 1.87
N ASP A 128 9.87 -9.11 2.78
CA ASP A 128 8.81 -9.24 3.78
C ASP A 128 8.26 -7.88 4.20
N MET A 129 7.07 -7.56 3.69
CA MET A 129 6.36 -6.32 4.01
C MET A 129 5.72 -6.31 5.41
N SER A 130 5.57 -7.48 6.04
CA SER A 130 5.12 -7.60 7.44
C SER A 130 6.23 -7.23 8.43
N ALA A 131 7.49 -7.40 8.04
CA ALA A 131 8.66 -7.15 8.89
C ALA A 131 9.43 -5.87 8.55
N TRP A 132 9.31 -5.33 7.33
CA TRP A 132 10.05 -4.13 6.87
C TRP A 132 10.05 -2.99 7.90
N ASP A 133 11.19 -2.56 8.41
CA ASP A 133 11.29 -1.65 9.58
C ASP A 133 11.90 -0.27 9.25
N LYS A 134 12.37 -0.09 8.01
CA LYS A 134 12.96 1.15 7.46
C LYS A 134 11.92 2.24 7.17
N LEU A 135 11.07 2.57 8.14
CA LEU A 135 10.02 3.59 8.06
C LEU A 135 10.42 4.89 8.75
N THR A 136 9.95 6.02 8.20
CA THR A 136 10.10 7.34 8.82
C THR A 136 8.88 7.69 9.68
N LEU A 137 9.07 8.45 10.75
CA LEU A 137 7.96 8.95 11.58
C LEU A 137 6.97 9.78 10.74
N ASN A 138 5.68 9.60 10.97
CA ASN A 138 4.60 10.28 10.26
C ASN A 138 3.62 10.92 11.25
N GLN A 139 4.04 12.04 11.86
CA GLN A 139 3.31 12.72 12.93
C GLN A 139 1.96 13.29 12.45
N GLY A 140 1.84 13.64 11.17
CA GLY A 140 0.64 14.25 10.60
C GLY A 140 -0.58 13.31 10.56
N ARG A 141 -0.38 12.01 10.76
CA ARG A 141 -1.40 10.96 10.53
C ARG A 141 -1.92 10.29 11.81
N GLY A 142 -1.47 10.80 12.96
CA GLY A 142 -1.94 10.38 14.28
C GLY A 142 -1.17 9.19 14.87
N ALA A 143 -1.36 8.99 16.17
CA ALA A 143 -0.97 7.83 16.97
C ALA A 143 0.45 7.26 16.73
N GLY A 144 1.48 8.10 16.59
CA GLY A 144 2.86 7.62 16.45
C GLY A 144 3.11 6.81 15.17
N GLY A 145 2.27 7.01 14.14
CA GLY A 145 2.37 6.31 12.87
C GLY A 145 3.72 6.49 12.20
N ARG A 146 4.18 5.47 11.47
CA ARG A 146 5.37 5.53 10.63
C ARG A 146 5.00 5.19 9.20
N SER A 147 5.73 5.73 8.23
CA SER A 147 5.45 5.47 6.82
C SER A 147 6.72 5.44 5.99
N VAL A 148 6.66 4.68 4.91
CA VAL A 148 7.71 4.57 3.89
C VAL A 148 7.04 4.53 2.53
N ALA A 149 7.63 5.21 1.56
CA ALA A 149 7.27 5.12 0.16
C ALA A 149 8.12 4.04 -0.51
N MET A 150 7.54 3.27 -1.42
CA MET A 150 8.26 2.29 -2.21
C MET A 150 8.00 2.53 -3.68
N GLU A 151 9.08 2.62 -4.43
CA GLU A 151 9.10 2.78 -5.88
C GLU A 151 9.76 1.56 -6.49
N PHE A 152 9.41 1.29 -7.75
CA PHE A 152 10.00 0.20 -8.52
C PHE A 152 10.74 0.79 -9.72
N PRO A 153 11.97 0.34 -10.03
CA PRO A 153 12.73 0.93 -11.12
C PRO A 153 11.98 0.85 -12.45
N GLY A 154 11.92 1.97 -13.18
CA GLY A 154 11.28 2.03 -14.50
C GLY A 154 9.75 1.89 -14.52
N SER A 155 9.09 1.78 -13.36
CA SER A 155 7.64 1.67 -13.24
C SER A 155 7.01 2.98 -12.74
N GLU A 156 5.80 3.25 -13.22
CA GLU A 156 4.94 4.35 -12.72
C GLU A 156 4.07 3.90 -11.54
N ILE A 157 4.16 2.63 -11.13
CA ILE A 157 3.47 2.12 -9.95
C ILE A 157 4.22 2.58 -8.71
N GLY A 158 3.54 3.35 -7.88
CA GLY A 158 4.00 3.70 -6.54
C GLY A 158 3.29 2.85 -5.48
N SER A 159 3.92 2.74 -4.31
CA SER A 159 3.23 2.27 -3.12
C SER A 159 3.72 3.00 -1.88
N HIS A 160 2.97 2.88 -0.79
CA HIS A 160 3.46 3.24 0.52
C HIS A 160 3.06 2.17 1.54
N MET A 161 3.90 1.98 2.55
CA MET A 161 3.53 1.28 3.76
C MET A 161 3.27 2.31 4.85
N SER A 162 2.17 2.14 5.56
CA SER A 162 1.90 2.91 6.77
C SER A 162 1.66 1.97 7.95
N MET A 163 2.45 2.14 9.00
CA MET A 163 2.37 1.37 10.24
C MET A 163 1.85 2.26 11.37
N PHE A 164 1.04 1.71 12.25
CA PHE A 164 0.65 2.39 13.48
C PHE A 164 0.48 1.37 14.63
N PRO A 165 0.72 1.79 15.88
CA PRO A 165 0.79 0.90 17.03
C PRO A 165 -0.51 0.13 17.31
N SER A 166 -0.39 -0.90 18.14
CA SER A 166 -1.55 -1.59 18.72
C SER A 166 -2.39 -0.63 19.55
N ARG A 167 -3.69 -0.92 19.65
CA ARG A 167 -4.62 -0.17 20.51
C ARG A 167 -4.64 1.34 20.25
N THR A 168 -4.38 1.71 18.99
CA THR A 168 -4.54 3.08 18.49
C THR A 168 -5.26 3.09 17.14
N TYR A 169 -5.57 4.29 16.65
CA TYR A 169 -6.20 4.48 15.35
C TYR A 169 -5.73 5.79 14.73
N LYS A 170 -5.81 5.88 13.41
CA LYS A 170 -5.40 7.08 12.64
C LYS A 170 -6.47 8.14 12.64
N LYS A 171 -6.10 9.38 12.31
CA LYS A 171 -7.05 10.47 12.02
C LYS A 171 -7.87 10.17 10.77
N ALA A 172 -9.14 10.58 10.74
CA ALA A 172 -9.96 10.42 9.54
C ALA A 172 -9.48 11.37 8.45
N HIS A 173 -9.48 10.93 7.20
CA HIS A 173 -9.12 11.78 6.07
C HIS A 173 -9.75 11.28 4.78
N ARG A 174 -9.66 12.05 3.70
CA ARG A 174 -10.09 11.64 2.36
C ARG A 174 -9.05 11.97 1.30
N HIS A 175 -9.08 11.22 0.21
CA HIS A 175 -8.23 11.43 -0.95
C HIS A 175 -8.96 10.96 -2.22
N GLY A 176 -8.31 11.07 -3.38
CA GLY A 176 -8.80 10.57 -4.66
C GLY A 176 -9.00 9.05 -4.69
N PRO A 177 -9.57 8.49 -5.76
CA PRO A 177 -9.82 7.06 -5.85
C PRO A 177 -8.55 6.27 -6.16
N GLY A 178 -8.66 4.94 -6.17
CA GLY A 178 -7.66 4.06 -6.79
C GLY A 178 -6.56 3.54 -5.87
N ARG A 179 -6.58 3.89 -4.57
CA ARG A 179 -5.71 3.27 -3.56
C ARG A 179 -6.22 1.86 -3.25
N ALA A 180 -5.38 0.84 -3.44
CA ALA A 180 -5.65 -0.53 -3.03
C ALA A 180 -4.79 -0.88 -1.82
N ILE A 181 -5.42 -1.10 -0.65
CA ILE A 181 -4.73 -1.25 0.64
C ILE A 181 -4.84 -2.70 1.10
N VAL A 182 -3.75 -3.45 1.02
CA VAL A 182 -3.65 -4.78 1.63
C VAL A 182 -3.11 -4.68 3.06
N ILE A 183 -3.52 -5.59 3.94
CA ILE A 183 -3.11 -5.64 5.35
C ILE A 183 -2.08 -6.76 5.56
N PRO A 184 -0.78 -6.46 5.71
CA PRO A 184 0.21 -7.47 6.11
C PRO A 184 0.09 -7.89 7.58
N THR A 185 -0.18 -6.96 8.51
CA THR A 185 -0.25 -7.26 9.96
C THR A 185 -1.31 -6.44 10.68
N GLY A 186 -1.66 -6.91 11.89
CA GLY A 186 -2.62 -6.27 12.78
C GLY A 186 -4.02 -6.87 12.68
N GLU A 187 -4.92 -6.40 13.55
CA GLU A 187 -6.34 -6.73 13.52
C GLU A 187 -7.14 -5.47 13.82
N GLY A 188 -8.23 -5.26 13.08
CA GLY A 188 -8.96 -4.02 13.23
C GLY A 188 -10.18 -3.85 12.35
N TYR A 189 -10.55 -2.60 12.18
CA TYR A 189 -11.59 -2.20 11.25
C TYR A 189 -11.30 -0.83 10.66
N SER A 190 -11.92 -0.55 9.52
CA SER A 190 -11.92 0.77 8.91
C SER A 190 -13.34 1.32 8.95
N VAL A 191 -13.46 2.62 9.18
CA VAL A 191 -14.73 3.35 9.09
C VAL A 191 -14.62 4.25 7.87
N MET A 192 -15.58 4.15 6.95
CA MET A 192 -15.57 4.87 5.67
C MET A 192 -16.93 5.49 5.41
N TRP A 193 -16.99 6.73 4.97
CA TRP A 193 -18.25 7.40 4.66
C TRP A 193 -18.10 8.50 3.61
N LYS A 194 -19.16 8.67 2.82
CA LYS A 194 -19.36 9.91 2.08
C LYS A 194 -19.88 10.96 3.05
N GLU A 195 -19.35 12.18 2.95
CA GLU A 195 -19.80 13.30 3.77
C GLU A 195 -21.34 13.47 3.71
N GLY A 196 -21.97 13.63 4.87
CA GLY A 196 -23.43 13.69 5.01
C GLY A 196 -24.18 12.36 4.81
N LYS A 197 -23.47 11.21 4.79
CA LYS A 197 -24.05 9.86 4.68
C LYS A 197 -23.61 8.96 5.82
N ASP A 198 -24.27 7.82 5.93
CA ASP A 198 -23.98 6.81 6.96
C ASP A 198 -22.58 6.23 6.82
N LYS A 199 -22.03 5.83 7.97
CA LYS A 199 -20.70 5.24 8.09
C LYS A 199 -20.74 3.74 7.82
N VAL A 200 -19.85 3.26 6.96
CA VAL A 200 -19.61 1.83 6.71
C VAL A 200 -18.45 1.37 7.57
N VAL A 201 -18.64 0.28 8.31
CA VAL A 201 -17.58 -0.36 9.10
C VAL A 201 -17.10 -1.63 8.40
N ALA A 202 -15.82 -1.66 8.04
CA ALA A 202 -15.19 -2.77 7.34
C ALA A 202 -14.13 -3.42 8.26
N PRO A 203 -14.45 -4.55 8.93
CA PRO A 203 -13.48 -5.29 9.72
C PRO A 203 -12.40 -5.88 8.82
N TRP A 204 -11.17 -5.95 9.32
CA TRP A 204 -10.02 -6.48 8.60
C TRP A 204 -9.07 -7.26 9.50
N LYS A 205 -8.39 -8.20 8.87
CA LYS A 205 -7.31 -9.03 9.40
C LYS A 205 -6.22 -9.19 8.32
N PRO A 206 -5.06 -9.83 8.59
CA PRO A 206 -4.04 -10.02 7.57
C PRO A 206 -4.59 -10.66 6.29
N GLY A 207 -4.17 -10.12 5.14
CA GLY A 207 -4.67 -10.50 3.81
C GLY A 207 -5.98 -9.85 3.37
N SER A 208 -6.61 -9.01 4.20
CA SER A 208 -7.76 -8.19 3.77
C SER A 208 -7.32 -7.11 2.78
N LEU A 209 -8.22 -6.75 1.84
CA LEU A 209 -8.04 -5.67 0.89
C LEU A 209 -9.11 -4.59 1.14
N ILE A 210 -8.69 -3.33 1.21
CA ILE A 210 -9.56 -2.18 1.47
C ILE A 210 -9.28 -1.11 0.41
N THR A 211 -10.33 -0.52 -0.14
CA THR A 211 -10.22 0.57 -1.11
C THR A 211 -11.18 1.68 -0.69
N PRO A 212 -10.66 2.77 -0.10
CA PRO A 212 -11.47 3.95 0.15
C PRO A 212 -12.02 4.51 -1.18
N PRO A 213 -13.34 4.69 -1.31
CA PRO A 213 -13.91 5.27 -2.52
C PRO A 213 -13.52 6.74 -2.70
N ASN A 214 -13.75 7.26 -3.91
CA ASN A 214 -13.39 8.63 -4.28
C ASN A 214 -13.94 9.67 -3.29
N ARG A 215 -13.06 10.42 -2.61
CA ARG A 215 -13.39 11.50 -1.67
C ARG A 215 -14.24 11.07 -0.47
N TRP A 216 -14.23 9.79 -0.11
CA TRP A 216 -14.83 9.33 1.14
C TRP A 216 -13.87 9.60 2.29
N PHE A 217 -14.39 10.15 3.39
CA PHE A 217 -13.65 10.14 4.64
C PHE A 217 -13.47 8.69 5.09
N HIS A 218 -12.28 8.38 5.55
CA HIS A 218 -11.94 7.08 6.05
C HIS A 218 -10.92 7.15 7.17
N GLN A 219 -11.10 6.23 8.11
CA GLN A 219 -10.34 6.12 9.34
C GLN A 219 -10.07 4.66 9.64
N HIS A 220 -8.96 4.37 10.30
CA HIS A 220 -8.51 3.00 10.47
C HIS A 220 -8.07 2.73 11.90
N PHE A 221 -8.56 1.63 12.48
CA PHE A 221 -8.50 1.33 13.91
C PHE A 221 -7.85 -0.01 14.18
N ASN A 222 -6.80 -0.05 15.00
CA ASN A 222 -6.12 -1.27 15.40
C ASN A 222 -6.59 -1.69 16.80
N VAL A 223 -7.39 -2.74 16.85
CA VAL A 223 -7.89 -3.31 18.11
C VAL A 223 -7.11 -4.57 18.54
N GLY A 224 -6.08 -4.92 17.78
CA GLY A 224 -5.19 -6.04 18.07
C GLY A 224 -4.03 -5.66 18.99
N GLU A 225 -3.26 -6.68 19.38
CA GLU A 225 -2.06 -6.53 20.23
C GLU A 225 -0.79 -6.22 19.44
N LYS A 226 -0.81 -6.40 18.11
CA LYS A 226 0.32 -6.16 17.22
C LYS A 226 0.13 -4.85 16.45
N PRO A 227 1.22 -4.15 16.09
CA PRO A 227 1.13 -3.02 15.16
C PRO A 227 0.45 -3.41 13.85
N ALA A 228 -0.40 -2.52 13.36
CA ALA A 228 -1.09 -2.69 12.10
C ALA A 228 -0.25 -2.07 10.97
N ARG A 229 -0.20 -2.77 9.84
CA ARG A 229 0.55 -2.37 8.65
C ARG A 229 -0.38 -2.34 7.46
N TYR A 230 -0.32 -1.24 6.71
CA TYR A 230 -1.12 -1.00 5.51
C TYR A 230 -0.19 -0.80 4.33
N LEU A 231 -0.22 -1.74 3.39
CA LEU A 231 0.50 -1.62 2.13
C LEU A 231 -0.49 -1.11 1.08
N ALA A 232 -0.34 0.15 0.71
CA ALA A 232 -1.21 0.81 -0.25
C ALA A 232 -0.53 0.93 -1.61
N PHE A 233 -1.14 0.38 -2.65
CA PHE A 233 -0.75 0.58 -4.04
C PHE A 233 -1.46 1.81 -4.63
N HIS A 234 -0.72 2.57 -5.44
CA HIS A 234 -1.09 3.92 -5.84
C HIS A 234 -1.71 3.92 -7.24
N PRO A 235 -2.75 4.73 -7.49
CA PRO A 235 -3.17 5.00 -8.86
C PRO A 235 -2.02 5.70 -9.63
N PRO A 236 -2.09 5.76 -10.97
CA PRO A 236 -1.12 6.48 -11.78
C PRO A 236 -0.87 7.91 -11.27
N LEU A 237 0.39 8.35 -11.36
CA LEU A 237 0.84 9.66 -10.86
C LEU A 237 0.03 10.83 -11.43
N GLN A 238 -0.53 10.70 -12.63
CA GLN A 238 -1.38 11.71 -13.27
C GLN A 238 -2.70 11.95 -12.53
N PHE A 239 -3.13 11.03 -11.66
CA PHE A 239 -4.27 11.24 -10.76
C PHE A 239 -3.88 11.90 -9.43
N ASP A 240 -2.58 11.94 -9.13
CA ASP A 240 -2.04 12.70 -8.01
C ASP A 240 -2.23 14.20 -8.26
N GLY A 241 -2.58 14.96 -7.21
CA GLY A 241 -2.83 16.41 -7.32
C GLY A 241 -4.10 16.85 -8.08
N HIS A 242 -4.78 16.01 -8.87
CA HIS A 242 -6.07 16.36 -9.48
C HIS A 242 -7.28 15.89 -8.66
N ALA A 243 -7.17 14.74 -7.98
CA ALA A 243 -8.16 14.25 -7.01
C ALA A 243 -7.66 14.34 -5.55
N GLU A 244 -6.36 14.62 -5.38
CA GLU A 244 -5.63 14.68 -4.10
C GLU A 244 -5.03 16.05 -3.83
N LYS A 245 -5.57 17.09 -4.46
CA LYS A 245 -5.14 18.45 -4.14
C LYS A 245 -5.57 18.74 -2.70
N ILE A 246 -4.62 18.56 -1.79
CA ILE A 246 -4.66 19.09 -0.43
C ILE A 246 -4.51 20.62 -0.58
N GLU A 247 -5.49 21.28 -1.21
CA GLU A 247 -5.56 22.75 -1.22
C GLU A 247 -5.81 23.25 0.21
N ASP A 248 -6.35 22.39 1.09
CA ASP A 248 -6.54 22.67 2.50
C ASP A 248 -6.51 21.36 3.33
N ARG A 249 -5.40 21.08 4.04
CA ARG A 249 -5.32 19.92 4.98
C ARG A 249 -6.45 19.98 6.01
N ALA A 250 -6.89 21.18 6.41
CA ALA A 250 -7.95 21.33 7.39
C ALA A 250 -9.32 20.88 6.87
N ARG A 251 -9.53 20.81 5.54
CA ARG A 251 -10.78 20.33 4.95
C ARG A 251 -10.83 18.83 4.69
N ASP A 252 -9.67 18.20 4.55
CA ASP A 252 -9.56 16.81 4.09
C ASP A 252 -9.04 15.84 5.16
N GLN A 253 -8.77 16.36 6.36
CA GLN A 253 -8.46 15.59 7.56
C GLN A 253 -9.30 16.11 8.73
N ILE A 254 -9.79 15.18 9.56
CA ILE A 254 -10.46 15.48 10.81
C ILE A 254 -9.46 15.19 11.93
N GLU A 255 -9.13 16.22 12.71
CA GLU A 255 -8.26 16.08 13.87
C GLU A 255 -8.98 15.35 15.00
N TYR A 256 -8.25 14.70 15.91
CA TYR A 256 -8.88 13.99 17.05
C TYR A 256 -9.75 14.91 17.92
N VAL A 257 -9.41 16.20 17.98
CA VAL A 257 -10.22 17.21 18.69
C VAL A 257 -11.55 17.52 18.01
N ASP A 258 -11.67 17.20 16.72
CA ASP A 258 -12.85 17.49 15.88
C ASP A 258 -13.68 16.25 15.56
N GLU A 259 -13.20 15.06 15.90
CA GLU A 259 -13.92 13.83 15.60
C GLU A 259 -15.17 13.70 16.49
N GLU A 260 -16.20 13.04 15.95
CA GLU A 260 -17.39 12.74 16.73
C GLU A 260 -17.03 11.86 17.94
N PRO A 261 -17.50 12.15 19.17
CA PRO A 261 -17.21 11.33 20.35
C PRO A 261 -17.52 9.84 20.18
N ALA A 262 -18.53 9.51 19.37
CA ALA A 262 -18.90 8.14 19.03
C ALA A 262 -17.75 7.34 18.36
N VAL A 263 -16.79 8.02 17.71
CA VAL A 263 -15.60 7.39 17.11
C VAL A 263 -14.72 6.76 18.18
N ARG A 264 -14.31 7.57 19.18
CA ARG A 264 -13.49 7.09 20.30
C ARG A 264 -14.24 6.10 21.19
N GLU A 265 -15.53 6.33 21.45
CA GLU A 265 -16.38 5.43 22.25
C GLU A 265 -16.47 4.04 21.62
N ARG A 266 -16.66 3.97 20.29
CA ARG A 266 -16.66 2.70 19.56
C ARG A 266 -15.32 1.99 19.66
N PHE A 267 -14.22 2.73 19.51
CA PHE A 267 -12.89 2.17 19.59
C PHE A 267 -12.61 1.57 20.97
N GLU A 268 -12.91 2.32 22.03
CA GLU A 268 -12.75 1.88 23.41
C GLU A 268 -13.66 0.70 23.74
N ALA A 269 -14.89 0.68 23.25
CA ALA A 269 -15.80 -0.45 23.42
C ALA A 269 -15.28 -1.74 22.75
N GLU A 270 -14.70 -1.64 21.54
CA GLU A 270 -14.13 -2.81 20.86
C GLU A 270 -12.85 -3.34 21.53
N LEU A 271 -12.06 -2.45 22.14
CA LEU A 271 -10.92 -2.83 22.98
C LEU A 271 -11.38 -3.47 24.29
N ALA A 272 -12.38 -2.90 24.97
CA ALA A 272 -12.91 -3.40 26.23
C ALA A 272 -13.45 -4.83 26.09
N ARG A 273 -14.11 -5.16 24.98
CA ARG A 273 -14.55 -6.54 24.65
C ARG A 273 -13.39 -7.54 24.57
N ARG A 274 -12.17 -7.08 24.35
CA ARG A 274 -10.93 -7.86 24.29
C ARG A 274 -10.12 -7.77 25.58
N GLY A 275 -10.63 -7.10 26.62
CA GLY A 275 -9.89 -6.83 27.85
C GLY A 275 -8.73 -5.84 27.66
N LEU A 276 -8.79 -5.01 26.62
CA LEU A 276 -7.76 -4.03 26.27
C LEU A 276 -8.25 -2.60 26.53
N THR A 277 -7.31 -1.66 26.63
CA THR A 277 -7.58 -0.22 26.74
C THR A 277 -6.86 0.55 25.64
N SER A 278 -7.41 1.71 25.27
CA SER A 278 -6.79 2.61 24.30
C SER A 278 -5.41 3.08 24.80
N LEU A 279 -4.44 3.18 23.89
CA LEU A 279 -3.14 3.80 24.14
C LEU A 279 -3.06 5.25 23.64
N ILE A 280 -4.15 5.79 23.08
CA ILE A 280 -4.20 7.21 22.74
C ILE A 280 -4.33 8.03 24.03
N PRO A 281 -3.40 8.95 24.32
CA PRO A 281 -3.45 9.76 25.53
C PRO A 281 -4.63 10.74 25.50
N PRO A 282 -5.27 11.05 26.63
CA PRO A 282 -6.39 12.00 26.69
C PRO A 282 -6.09 13.37 26.09
N SER A 283 -4.85 13.84 26.19
CA SER A 283 -4.41 15.13 25.62
C SER A 283 -4.49 15.18 24.09
N ALA A 284 -4.37 14.05 23.39
CA ALA A 284 -4.56 14.01 21.94
C ALA A 284 -5.99 14.39 21.52
N TYR A 285 -6.98 14.24 22.42
CA TYR A 285 -8.38 14.62 22.17
C TYR A 285 -8.71 16.07 22.58
N THR A 286 -7.78 16.79 23.21
CA THR A 286 -8.01 18.16 23.68
C THR A 286 -7.03 19.18 23.10
N GLN A 287 -5.88 18.73 22.60
CA GLN A 287 -4.85 19.57 22.00
C GLN A 287 -4.80 19.34 20.48
N ARG A 288 -5.19 20.36 19.71
CA ARG A 288 -5.25 20.27 18.25
C ARG A 288 -3.86 20.03 17.63
N ASP A 289 -2.84 20.63 18.24
CA ASP A 289 -1.44 20.58 17.88
C ASP A 289 -0.67 19.49 18.64
N PHE A 290 -1.36 18.47 19.18
CA PHE A 290 -0.73 17.37 19.89
C PHE A 290 0.38 16.71 19.04
N GLU A 291 1.61 16.76 19.55
CA GLU A 291 2.76 16.18 18.89
C GLU A 291 2.90 14.69 19.22
N TRP A 292 2.78 13.86 18.18
CA TRP A 292 3.04 12.43 18.30
C TRP A 292 4.54 12.17 18.34
N THR A 293 5.07 11.85 19.52
CA THR A 293 6.44 11.36 19.67
C THR A 293 6.47 9.84 19.73
N PRO A 294 7.62 9.18 19.46
CA PRO A 294 7.75 7.74 19.65
C PRO A 294 7.46 7.26 21.09
N ALA A 295 7.52 8.15 22.09
CA ALA A 295 7.18 7.85 23.48
C ALA A 295 5.71 8.15 23.84
N ALA A 296 4.95 8.78 22.94
CA ALA A 296 3.56 9.17 23.16
C ALA A 296 2.55 8.03 22.92
N VAL A 297 3.01 6.85 22.46
CA VAL A 297 2.21 5.65 22.18
C VAL A 297 2.95 4.38 22.54
#